data_AF-A0A5W1XLB0-F1
#
_entry.id   AF-A0A5W1XLB0-F1
#
_cell.length_a   1.000
_cell.length_b   1.000
_cell.length_c   1.000
_cell.angle_alpha   90.00
_cell.angle_beta   90.00
_cell.angle_gamma   90.00
#
_symmetry.space_group_name_H-M   'P 1'
#
loop_
_entity.id
_entity.type
_entity.pdbx_description
1 polymer ?
#
loop_
_entity_poly.entity_id
_entity_poly.type
_entity_poly.pdbx_seq_one_letter_code
_entity_poly.pdbx_strand_id
1 'polypeptide(L)'
;MEFFYVVKATQKSGKQDATVWFTAKSEARANLMLDVVLEDAEIETGRGKDYARPIRTNFPVVNELPPEGEISFTFTNYYRLGEDGMTWEQIPGVTLPSSEAAAAARQHIVDGVDTETGEVLEDHTENFGNESNSPAQATAPAPELTVVATMPLRHRVLAQYIGEGEYLYHVDTDQKKEIACLEMDTQNTTVQNLILAAENVEPFKKAIEHDIHKAVNAYKQVFPVDGKVPELCTTIKFFKEWFRAEHINRGLLVKEWAERLKNKPAPVKKTGPHKVIVDDVNKPERPRRSEKPTHRTINYELACGFCEELDLNNLRPAMDFAKRIIAEDREDWKRMSMTVGIIPDIKGYDRQTIIDLVRKAPKAVHNGNPDLRRTWCESFLAVHGVRDPDWYEYVPDNTPTTHEENAARL
;
A
#
# COMPACT_ATOMS: atom_id res chain seq x y z
N MET A 1 8.31 -2.09 14.30
CA MET A 1 8.98 -3.40 14.40
C MET A 1 9.09 -3.68 15.87
N GLU A 2 8.70 -4.87 16.34
CA GLU A 2 8.96 -5.25 17.72
C GLU A 2 10.37 -5.83 17.88
N PHE A 3 10.99 -5.53 19.01
CA PHE A 3 12.33 -5.97 19.37
C PHE A 3 12.25 -6.59 20.75
N PHE A 4 12.60 -7.88 20.87
CA PHE A 4 12.62 -8.61 22.14
C PHE A 4 14.08 -8.89 22.55
N TYR A 5 14.38 -8.62 23.81
CA TYR A 5 15.72 -8.78 24.37
C TYR A 5 15.70 -9.67 25.60
N VAL A 6 16.72 -10.52 25.71
CA VAL A 6 17.05 -11.25 26.93
C VAL A 6 18.35 -10.73 27.52
N VAL A 7 18.34 -10.51 28.82
CA VAL A 7 19.48 -10.05 29.61
C VAL A 7 19.79 -11.14 30.61
N LYS A 8 20.69 -12.04 30.22
CA LYS A 8 21.03 -13.22 31.01
C LYS A 8 21.81 -12.85 32.26
N ALA A 9 21.37 -13.32 33.41
CA ALA A 9 22.14 -13.22 34.64
C ALA A 9 23.38 -14.09 34.54
N THR A 10 24.47 -13.64 35.14
CA THR A 10 25.68 -14.45 35.24
C THR A 10 25.48 -15.55 36.28
N GLN A 11 26.05 -16.74 36.06
CA GLN A 11 25.94 -17.85 37.02
C GLN A 11 26.41 -17.49 38.44
N LYS A 12 27.29 -16.49 38.57
CA LYS A 12 27.82 -16.03 39.86
C LYS A 12 26.88 -15.08 40.62
N SER A 13 25.99 -14.37 39.92
CA SER A 13 25.10 -13.38 40.56
C SER A 13 23.92 -14.04 41.27
N GLY A 14 23.52 -15.25 40.86
CA GLY A 14 22.35 -15.94 41.40
C GLY A 14 21.02 -15.23 41.12
N LYS A 15 21.03 -14.22 40.24
CA LYS A 15 19.84 -13.46 39.81
C LYS A 15 19.09 -14.22 38.71
N GLN A 16 17.82 -13.88 38.52
CA GLN A 16 17.01 -14.40 37.42
C GLN A 16 17.35 -13.67 36.12
N ASP A 17 17.17 -14.35 35.00
CA ASP A 17 17.26 -13.73 33.68
C ASP A 17 16.15 -12.69 33.53
N ALA A 18 16.47 -11.60 32.83
CA ALA A 18 15.53 -10.53 32.56
C ALA A 18 15.15 -10.52 31.07
N THR A 19 13.93 -10.14 30.77
CA THR A 19 13.45 -9.92 29.39
C THR A 19 12.73 -8.59 29.29
N VAL A 20 12.84 -7.94 28.13
CA VAL A 20 12.15 -6.69 27.83
C VAL A 20 11.92 -6.58 26.34
N TRP A 21 10.86 -5.90 25.92
CA TRP A 21 10.59 -5.65 24.52
C TRP A 21 10.09 -4.24 24.23
N PHE A 22 10.27 -3.82 22.98
CA PHE A 22 9.94 -2.48 22.51
C PHE A 22 9.39 -2.49 21.09
N THR A 23 8.45 -1.58 20.80
CA THR A 23 8.06 -1.22 19.44
C THR A 23 8.88 -0.02 18.97
N ALA A 24 9.73 -0.21 17.96
CA ALA A 24 10.54 0.89 17.40
C ALA A 24 10.55 0.93 15.87
N LYS A 25 10.92 2.09 15.33
CA LYS A 25 11.08 2.33 13.87
C LYS A 25 12.40 1.79 13.32
N SER A 26 13.39 1.56 14.19
CA SER A 26 14.70 1.03 13.83
C SER A 26 15.35 0.32 15.02
N GLU A 27 16.27 -0.60 14.72
CA GLU A 27 17.06 -1.30 15.74
C GLU A 27 17.89 -0.33 16.61
N ALA A 28 18.45 0.71 16.01
CA ALA A 28 19.18 1.74 16.74
C ALA A 28 18.29 2.45 17.78
N ARG A 29 17.02 2.69 17.46
CA ARG A 29 16.08 3.30 18.41
C ARG A 29 15.69 2.33 19.53
N ALA A 30 15.52 1.05 19.22
CA ALA A 30 15.23 0.02 20.22
C ALA A 30 16.41 -0.17 21.19
N ASN A 31 17.65 -0.19 20.69
CA ASN A 31 18.84 -0.29 21.54
C ASN A 31 18.97 0.92 22.50
N LEU A 32 18.65 2.13 22.05
CA LEU A 32 18.62 3.31 22.93
C LEU A 32 17.55 3.20 24.02
N MET A 33 16.37 2.67 23.69
CA MET A 33 15.30 2.44 24.68
C MET A 33 15.71 1.36 25.69
N LEU A 34 16.35 0.29 25.21
CA LEU A 34 16.90 -0.76 26.06
C LEU A 34 17.92 -0.22 27.06
N ASP A 35 18.85 0.63 26.62
CA ASP A 35 19.86 1.22 27.51
C ASP A 35 19.21 2.05 28.62
N VAL A 36 18.19 2.85 28.29
CA VAL A 36 17.43 3.66 29.28
C VAL A 36 16.73 2.75 30.30
N VAL A 37 16.02 1.73 29.84
CA VAL A 37 15.28 0.83 30.74
C VAL A 37 16.21 0.02 31.65
N LEU A 38 17.38 -0.39 31.14
CA LEU A 38 18.37 -1.08 31.97
C LEU A 38 19.00 -0.14 33.01
N GLU A 39 19.26 1.12 32.65
CA GLU A 39 19.75 2.14 33.59
C GLU A 39 18.72 2.44 34.68
N ASP A 40 17.46 2.67 34.31
CA ASP A 40 16.36 2.95 35.25
C ASP A 40 16.09 1.78 36.23
N ALA A 41 16.34 0.54 35.79
CA ALA A 41 16.23 -0.66 36.62
C ALA A 41 17.53 -1.03 37.36
N GLU A 42 18.57 -0.19 37.29
CA GLU A 42 19.88 -0.42 37.89
C GLU A 42 20.54 -1.75 37.46
N ILE A 43 20.27 -2.19 36.22
CA ILE A 43 20.82 -3.40 35.62
C ILE A 43 22.10 -3.07 34.85
N GLU A 44 23.23 -3.25 35.52
CA GLU A 44 24.53 -3.13 34.86
C GLU A 44 24.87 -4.39 34.05
N THR A 45 25.14 -4.22 32.75
CA THR A 45 25.47 -5.32 31.84
C THR A 45 26.94 -5.31 31.41
N GLY A 46 27.54 -6.49 31.21
CA GLY A 46 28.87 -6.63 30.64
C GLY A 46 29.84 -7.51 31.45
N ARG A 47 31.13 -7.45 31.08
CA ARG A 47 32.14 -8.33 31.66
C ARG A 47 32.41 -7.96 33.12
N GLY A 48 32.16 -8.89 34.03
CA GLY A 48 32.36 -8.69 35.48
C GLY A 48 31.19 -8.02 36.19
N LYS A 49 30.06 -7.82 35.50
CA LYS A 49 28.79 -7.37 36.07
C LYS A 49 27.85 -8.55 36.30
N ASP A 50 26.74 -8.30 36.99
CA ASP A 50 25.76 -9.34 37.35
C ASP A 50 25.01 -9.90 36.15
N TYR A 51 24.91 -9.13 35.07
CA TYR A 51 24.22 -9.50 33.84
C TYR A 51 25.15 -9.43 32.62
N ALA A 52 24.94 -10.36 31.69
CA ALA A 52 25.59 -10.35 30.38
C ALA A 52 25.03 -9.22 29.50
N ARG A 53 25.69 -8.95 28.38
CA ARG A 53 25.15 -8.01 27.39
C ARG A 53 23.80 -8.51 26.88
N PRO A 54 22.81 -7.62 26.69
CA PRO A 54 21.52 -8.01 26.14
C PRO A 54 21.67 -8.70 24.78
N ILE A 55 20.87 -9.73 24.56
CA ILE A 55 20.82 -10.49 23.31
C ILE A 55 19.44 -10.26 22.70
N ARG A 56 19.43 -9.84 21.43
CA ARG A 56 18.18 -9.72 20.65
C ARG A 56 17.73 -11.10 20.19
N THR A 57 16.48 -11.46 20.44
CA THR A 57 15.86 -12.72 20.02
C THR A 57 14.74 -12.45 19.02
N ASN A 58 14.13 -13.51 18.48
CA ASN A 58 12.85 -13.40 17.79
C ASN A 58 11.77 -12.96 18.80
N PHE A 59 10.75 -12.25 18.32
CA PHE A 59 9.65 -11.80 19.16
C PHE A 59 8.68 -12.96 19.44
N PRO A 60 8.44 -13.35 20.71
CA PRO A 60 7.52 -14.43 21.03
C PRO A 60 6.07 -13.99 20.87
N VAL A 61 5.24 -14.83 20.26
CA VAL A 61 3.78 -14.60 20.13
C VAL A 61 3.08 -15.42 21.21
N VAL A 62 2.98 -14.85 22.42
CA VAL A 62 2.44 -15.50 23.63
C VAL A 62 1.59 -14.53 24.45
N ASN A 63 0.70 -15.03 25.28
CA ASN A 63 -0.21 -14.19 26.08
C ASN A 63 0.47 -13.58 27.32
N GLU A 64 1.59 -14.17 27.75
CA GLU A 64 2.35 -13.81 28.96
C GLU A 64 3.45 -12.77 28.68
N LEU A 65 3.34 -12.03 27.57
CA LEU A 65 4.26 -10.93 27.30
C LEU A 65 4.15 -9.87 28.40
N PRO A 66 5.27 -9.38 28.95
CA PRO A 66 5.22 -8.26 29.88
C PRO A 66 4.76 -6.97 29.16
N PRO A 67 4.37 -5.93 29.91
CA PRO A 67 4.09 -4.62 29.31
C PRO A 67 5.28 -4.10 28.49
N GLU A 68 4.99 -3.34 27.44
CA GLU A 68 6.02 -2.77 26.57
C GLU A 68 6.97 -1.88 27.39
N GLY A 69 8.27 -2.12 27.27
CA GLY A 69 9.31 -1.38 27.97
C GLY A 69 9.49 -1.73 29.45
N GLU A 70 8.76 -2.69 30.01
CA GLU A 70 8.97 -3.16 31.37
C GLU A 70 9.89 -4.40 31.41
N ILE A 71 10.82 -4.41 32.38
CA ILE A 71 11.67 -5.57 32.60
C ILE A 71 10.88 -6.64 33.35
N SER A 72 10.78 -7.81 32.73
CA SER A 72 10.22 -9.01 33.34
C SER A 72 11.29 -9.98 33.77
N PHE A 73 11.22 -10.40 35.02
CA PHE A 73 11.99 -11.52 35.57
C PHE A 73 11.18 -12.83 35.61
N THR A 74 9.87 -12.76 35.30
CA THR A 74 8.95 -13.89 35.41
C THR A 74 8.71 -14.58 34.07
N PHE A 75 8.94 -13.91 32.94
CA PHE A 75 8.74 -14.49 31.61
C PHE A 75 9.51 -15.81 31.42
N THR A 76 10.75 -15.85 31.91
CA THR A 76 11.61 -17.05 31.83
C THR A 76 11.18 -18.19 32.75
N ASN A 77 10.19 -17.99 33.62
CA ASN A 77 9.59 -19.07 34.40
C ASN A 77 8.62 -19.92 33.55
N TYR A 78 8.10 -19.35 32.46
CA TYR A 78 7.13 -19.99 31.57
C TYR A 78 7.74 -20.38 30.23
N TYR A 79 8.72 -19.60 29.75
CA TYR A 79 9.36 -19.79 28.45
C TYR A 79 10.86 -19.94 28.60
N ARG A 80 11.44 -20.81 27.76
CA ARG A 80 12.89 -20.97 27.64
C ARG A 80 13.33 -20.64 26.22
N LEU A 81 14.54 -20.12 26.11
CA LEU A 81 15.18 -19.89 24.82
C LEU A 81 15.62 -21.25 24.24
N GLY A 82 15.22 -21.52 23.01
CA GLY A 82 15.57 -22.74 22.27
C GLY A 82 17.06 -22.86 21.98
N GLU A 83 17.46 -24.00 21.43
CA GLU A 83 18.87 -24.30 21.11
C GLU A 83 19.46 -23.35 20.06
N ASP A 84 18.61 -22.75 19.22
CA ASP A 84 18.99 -21.73 18.22
C ASP A 84 19.42 -20.40 18.84
N GLY A 85 19.17 -20.20 20.15
CA GLY A 85 19.45 -18.96 20.86
C GLY A 85 18.59 -17.77 20.41
N MET A 86 17.52 -18.01 19.64
CA MET A 86 16.71 -16.98 19.00
C MET A 86 15.22 -17.16 19.23
N THR A 87 14.72 -18.40 19.32
CA THR A 87 13.28 -18.69 19.42
C THR A 87 12.90 -19.09 20.84
N TRP A 88 11.74 -18.65 21.30
CA TRP A 88 11.24 -18.97 22.64
C TRP A 88 10.21 -20.10 22.58
N GLU A 89 10.34 -21.06 23.49
CA GLU A 89 9.45 -22.22 23.62
C GLU A 89 8.86 -22.28 25.03
N GLN A 90 7.59 -22.66 25.16
CA GLN A 90 6.99 -22.88 26.47
C GLN A 90 7.70 -24.04 27.17
N ILE A 91 7.99 -23.87 28.45
CA ILE A 91 8.57 -24.93 29.28
C ILE A 91 7.51 -26.03 29.48
N PRO A 92 7.77 -27.28 29.06
CA PRO A 92 6.81 -28.35 29.22
C PRO A 92 6.43 -28.58 30.68
N GLY A 93 5.13 -28.67 30.96
CA GLY A 93 4.59 -28.93 32.30
C GLY A 93 4.44 -27.70 33.21
N VAL A 94 4.74 -26.49 32.73
CA VAL A 94 4.46 -25.25 33.46
C VAL A 94 3.07 -24.72 33.12
N THR A 95 2.23 -24.53 34.13
CA THR A 95 0.91 -23.89 33.99
C THR A 95 1.07 -22.40 33.71
N LEU A 96 0.39 -21.92 32.67
CA LEU A 96 0.39 -20.50 32.31
C LEU A 96 -0.67 -19.73 33.13
N PRO A 97 -0.39 -18.48 33.56
CA PRO A 97 -1.39 -17.63 34.21
C PRO A 97 -2.64 -17.43 33.35
N SER A 98 -2.49 -17.32 32.02
CA SER A 98 -3.63 -17.22 31.10
C SER A 98 -4.47 -18.51 31.05
N SER A 99 -3.87 -19.68 31.26
CA SER A 99 -4.59 -20.95 31.32
C SER A 99 -5.48 -21.04 32.56
N GLU A 100 -5.03 -20.50 33.70
CA GLU A 100 -5.86 -20.43 34.92
C GLU A 100 -7.01 -19.44 34.77
N ALA A 101 -6.75 -18.28 34.15
CA ALA A 101 -7.79 -17.30 33.84
C ALA A 101 -8.85 -17.87 32.87
N ALA A 102 -8.41 -18.58 31.83
CA ALA A 102 -9.31 -19.27 30.90
C ALA A 102 -10.10 -20.40 31.59
N ALA A 103 -9.48 -21.15 32.49
CA ALA A 103 -10.17 -22.18 33.27
C ALA A 103 -11.22 -21.59 34.23
N ALA A 104 -10.92 -20.45 34.86
CA ALA A 104 -11.87 -19.73 35.70
C ALA A 104 -13.04 -19.17 34.88
N ALA A 105 -12.78 -18.56 33.72
CA ALA A 105 -13.84 -18.09 32.81
C ALA A 105 -14.77 -19.23 32.35
N ARG A 106 -14.22 -20.42 32.08
CA ARG A 106 -14.99 -21.62 31.71
C ARG A 106 -15.87 -22.17 32.84
N GLN A 107 -15.64 -21.82 34.11
CA GLN A 107 -16.51 -22.25 35.23
C GLN A 107 -17.85 -21.49 35.26
N HIS A 108 -17.94 -20.34 34.60
CA HIS A 108 -19.15 -19.52 34.54
C HIS A 108 -20.05 -19.84 33.33
N ILE A 109 -19.62 -20.76 32.47
CA ILE A 109 -20.36 -21.21 31.29
C ILE A 109 -21.08 -22.51 31.64
N VAL A 110 -22.42 -22.46 31.71
CA VAL A 110 -23.27 -23.64 31.89
C VAL A 110 -24.16 -23.77 30.66
N ASP A 111 -24.13 -24.91 29.98
CA ASP A 111 -24.88 -25.18 28.74
C ASP A 111 -24.67 -24.13 27.62
N GLY A 112 -23.44 -23.63 27.46
CA GLY A 112 -23.10 -22.64 26.41
C GLY A 112 -23.61 -21.23 26.71
N VAL A 113 -24.05 -20.96 27.94
CA VAL A 113 -24.50 -19.64 28.38
C VAL A 113 -23.61 -19.16 29.51
N ASP A 114 -23.08 -17.94 29.35
CA ASP A 114 -22.39 -17.23 30.42
C ASP A 114 -23.42 -16.83 31.48
N THR A 115 -23.27 -17.37 32.68
CA THR A 115 -24.26 -17.23 33.77
C THR A 115 -24.28 -15.83 34.41
N GLU A 116 -23.31 -14.96 34.09
CA GLU A 116 -23.21 -13.59 34.64
C GLU A 116 -23.75 -12.55 33.65
N THR A 117 -23.47 -12.72 32.36
CA THR A 117 -23.83 -11.77 31.29
C THR A 117 -25.08 -12.19 30.51
N GLY A 118 -25.45 -13.48 30.55
CA GLY A 118 -26.59 -14.03 29.81
C GLY A 118 -26.34 -14.16 28.31
N GLU A 119 -25.11 -14.00 27.84
CA GLU A 119 -24.75 -14.19 26.43
C GLU A 119 -24.62 -15.68 26.10
N VAL A 120 -25.17 -16.05 24.94
CA VAL A 120 -25.02 -17.39 24.37
C VAL A 120 -23.69 -17.41 23.61
N LEU A 121 -22.74 -18.19 24.10
CA LEU A 121 -21.45 -18.38 23.46
C LEU A 121 -21.56 -19.60 22.53
N GLU A 122 -21.38 -19.39 21.22
CA GLU A 122 -21.23 -20.50 20.28
C GLU A 122 -19.96 -21.28 20.64
N ASP A 123 -20.11 -22.60 20.74
CA ASP A 123 -19.10 -23.53 21.23
C ASP A 123 -17.90 -23.61 20.26
N HIS A 124 -16.96 -22.69 20.41
CA HIS A 124 -15.60 -22.85 19.92
C HIS A 124 -14.80 -23.64 20.95
N THR A 125 -15.06 -24.94 21.03
CA THR A 125 -14.20 -25.89 21.75
C THR A 125 -12.87 -26.04 21.02
N GLU A 126 -11.95 -25.10 21.25
CA GLU A 126 -10.53 -25.33 21.02
C GLU A 126 -10.04 -26.37 22.05
N ASN A 127 -10.07 -27.63 21.60
CA ASN A 127 -9.59 -28.78 22.34
C ASN A 127 -8.05 -28.86 22.26
N PHE A 128 -7.36 -28.20 23.19
CA PHE A 128 -5.97 -28.53 23.52
C PHE A 128 -5.95 -29.83 24.34
N GLY A 129 -5.96 -30.96 23.65
CA GLY A 129 -5.88 -32.29 24.25
C GLY A 129 -4.43 -32.74 24.46
N ASN A 130 -4.01 -32.80 25.72
CA ASN A 130 -2.95 -33.67 26.19
C ASN A 130 -3.44 -35.14 26.12
N GLU A 131 -2.66 -36.02 25.51
CA GLU A 131 -3.00 -37.44 25.32
C GLU A 131 -3.08 -38.19 26.65
N SER A 132 -4.16 -38.96 26.86
CA SER A 132 -4.10 -40.31 27.45
C SER A 132 -5.43 -41.07 27.35
N ASN A 133 -5.42 -42.06 26.44
CA ASN A 133 -6.02 -43.39 26.57
C ASN A 133 -7.52 -43.64 26.20
N SER A 134 -7.68 -44.24 25.00
CA SER A 134 -8.73 -45.16 24.51
C SER A 134 -10.11 -44.62 24.06
N PRO A 135 -10.82 -45.27 23.10
CA PRO A 135 -10.38 -46.10 21.97
C PRO A 135 -10.69 -45.45 20.60
N ALA A 136 -9.86 -45.78 19.61
CA ALA A 136 -9.94 -45.44 18.18
C ALA A 136 -11.28 -44.88 17.67
N GLN A 137 -11.41 -43.56 17.67
CA GLN A 137 -12.23 -42.82 16.71
C GLN A 137 -11.27 -42.21 15.69
N ALA A 138 -11.52 -42.50 14.42
CA ALA A 138 -10.68 -42.10 13.28
C ALA A 138 -10.30 -40.61 13.39
N THR A 139 -9.07 -40.34 13.81
CA THR A 139 -8.52 -38.99 13.88
C THR A 139 -8.42 -38.49 12.45
N ALA A 140 -9.22 -37.49 12.09
CA ALA A 140 -8.98 -36.76 10.87
C ALA A 140 -7.52 -36.26 10.89
N PRO A 141 -6.76 -36.41 9.79
CA PRO A 141 -5.37 -35.98 9.76
C PRO A 141 -5.27 -34.49 10.12
N ALA A 142 -4.21 -34.11 10.86
CA ALA A 142 -3.91 -32.71 11.18
C ALA A 142 -3.99 -31.85 9.90
N PRO A 143 -4.60 -30.66 9.96
CA PRO A 143 -4.84 -29.86 8.77
C PRO A 143 -3.51 -29.52 8.08
N GLU A 144 -3.39 -29.88 6.80
CA GLU A 144 -2.21 -29.61 5.99
C GLU A 144 -2.16 -28.10 5.68
N LEU A 145 -1.37 -27.35 6.45
CA LEU A 145 -1.25 -25.91 6.30
C LEU A 145 -0.22 -25.55 5.23
N THR A 146 -0.60 -24.63 4.35
CA THR A 146 0.26 -24.09 3.29
C THR A 146 0.52 -22.61 3.48
N VAL A 147 1.80 -22.21 3.41
CA VAL A 147 2.21 -20.80 3.51
C VAL A 147 1.70 -20.01 2.31
N VAL A 148 0.84 -19.01 2.55
CA VAL A 148 0.20 -18.20 1.50
C VAL A 148 1.23 -17.56 0.58
N ALA A 149 2.32 -17.01 1.13
CA ALA A 149 3.37 -16.32 0.36
C ALA A 149 4.07 -17.21 -0.69
N THR A 150 4.00 -18.54 -0.57
CA THR A 150 4.58 -19.49 -1.55
C THR A 150 3.66 -19.78 -2.74
N MET A 151 2.41 -19.34 -2.67
CA MET A 151 1.39 -19.58 -3.69
C MET A 151 1.50 -18.57 -4.85
N PRO A 152 0.90 -18.86 -6.02
CA PRO A 152 0.78 -17.89 -7.11
C PRO A 152 0.03 -16.62 -6.66
N LEU A 153 0.31 -15.48 -7.31
CA LEU A 153 -0.26 -14.17 -6.94
C LEU A 153 -1.80 -14.19 -6.80
N ARG A 154 -2.50 -14.87 -7.71
CA ARG A 154 -3.97 -14.97 -7.67
C ARG A 154 -4.44 -15.67 -6.40
N HIS A 155 -3.80 -16.78 -6.03
CA HIS A 155 -4.15 -17.51 -4.81
C HIS A 155 -3.81 -16.70 -3.56
N ARG A 156 -2.70 -15.96 -3.56
CA ARG A 156 -2.35 -15.03 -2.48
C ARG A 156 -3.42 -13.96 -2.29
N VAL A 157 -3.87 -13.34 -3.37
CA VAL A 157 -4.96 -12.35 -3.35
C VAL A 157 -6.26 -12.96 -2.83
N LEU A 158 -6.61 -14.17 -3.27
CA LEU A 158 -7.83 -14.87 -2.85
C LEU A 158 -7.78 -15.34 -1.40
N ALA A 159 -6.61 -15.77 -0.91
CA ALA A 159 -6.41 -16.09 0.50
C ALA A 159 -6.76 -14.88 1.38
N GLN A 160 -6.22 -13.70 1.06
CA GLN A 160 -6.58 -12.49 1.79
C GLN A 160 -8.03 -12.04 1.58
N TYR A 161 -8.69 -12.49 0.50
CA TYR A 161 -10.10 -12.17 0.24
C TYR A 161 -11.05 -12.97 1.14
N ILE A 162 -10.77 -14.27 1.33
CA ILE A 162 -11.56 -15.17 2.20
C ILE A 162 -11.27 -14.97 3.69
N GLY A 163 -10.13 -14.38 4.06
CA GLY A 163 -9.76 -14.13 5.45
C GLY A 163 -10.62 -13.08 6.19
N GLU A 164 -11.70 -12.57 5.58
CA GLU A 164 -12.67 -11.64 6.20
C GLU A 164 -12.12 -10.38 6.89
N GLY A 165 -10.87 -9.99 6.64
CA GLY A 165 -10.22 -8.87 7.31
C GLY A 165 -9.01 -9.29 8.12
N GLU A 166 -8.93 -10.56 8.50
CA GLU A 166 -7.76 -11.19 9.11
C GLU A 166 -6.66 -11.46 8.10
N TYR A 167 -5.42 -11.33 8.56
CA TYR A 167 -4.26 -11.60 7.73
C TYR A 167 -3.95 -13.10 7.72
N LEU A 168 -4.18 -13.75 6.59
CA LEU A 168 -3.88 -15.18 6.46
C LEU A 168 -2.40 -15.40 6.13
N TYR A 169 -1.66 -15.97 7.08
CA TYR A 169 -0.29 -16.46 6.86
C TYR A 169 -0.28 -17.84 6.20
N HIS A 170 -1.24 -18.68 6.58
CA HIS A 170 -1.40 -20.05 6.12
C HIS A 170 -2.84 -20.30 5.68
N VAL A 171 -3.02 -21.24 4.76
CA VAL A 171 -4.32 -21.78 4.36
C VAL A 171 -4.32 -23.29 4.55
N ASP A 172 -5.38 -23.82 5.13
CA ASP A 172 -5.59 -25.27 5.22
C ASP A 172 -6.10 -25.87 3.90
N THR A 173 -6.31 -27.19 3.88
CA THR A 173 -6.78 -27.92 2.70
C THR A 173 -8.14 -27.45 2.18
N ASP A 174 -9.05 -27.07 3.07
CA ASP A 174 -10.41 -26.67 2.70
C ASP A 174 -10.44 -25.22 2.21
N GLN A 175 -9.70 -24.32 2.86
CA GLN A 175 -9.45 -22.96 2.38
C GLN A 175 -8.72 -22.97 1.03
N LYS A 176 -7.78 -23.89 0.81
CA LYS A 176 -7.15 -24.09 -0.51
C LYS A 176 -8.15 -24.50 -1.58
N LYS A 177 -9.06 -25.43 -1.26
CA LYS A 177 -10.14 -25.82 -2.19
C LYS A 177 -11.04 -24.64 -2.48
N GLU A 178 -11.40 -23.85 -1.47
CA GLU A 178 -12.21 -22.64 -1.62
C GLU A 178 -11.53 -21.62 -2.54
N ILE A 179 -10.24 -21.33 -2.32
CA ILE A 179 -9.43 -20.44 -3.18
C ILE A 179 -9.44 -20.95 -4.63
N ALA A 180 -9.20 -22.25 -4.85
CA ALA A 180 -9.21 -22.83 -6.18
C ALA A 180 -10.59 -22.74 -6.85
N CYS A 181 -11.66 -23.00 -6.09
CA CYS A 181 -13.04 -22.83 -6.55
C CYS A 181 -13.34 -21.37 -6.92
N LEU A 182 -12.91 -20.41 -6.10
CA LEU A 182 -13.07 -18.97 -6.35
C LEU A 182 -12.30 -18.50 -7.58
N GLU A 183 -11.10 -19.02 -7.84
CA GLU A 183 -10.38 -18.70 -9.07
C GLU A 183 -11.13 -19.21 -10.31
N MET A 184 -11.67 -20.44 -10.23
CA MET A 184 -12.40 -21.07 -11.33
C MET A 184 -13.82 -20.52 -11.53
N ASP A 185 -14.39 -19.86 -10.52
CA ASP A 185 -15.71 -19.24 -10.61
C ASP A 185 -15.65 -17.96 -11.47
N THR A 186 -15.83 -18.13 -12.77
CA THR A 186 -15.90 -17.02 -13.73
C THR A 186 -17.17 -16.18 -13.61
N GLN A 187 -18.18 -16.63 -12.85
CA GLN A 187 -19.42 -15.88 -12.65
C GLN A 187 -19.30 -14.88 -11.50
N ASN A 188 -18.39 -15.12 -10.55
CA ASN A 188 -18.06 -14.16 -9.50
C ASN A 188 -17.26 -12.98 -10.06
N THR A 189 -17.98 -12.03 -10.65
CA THR A 189 -17.39 -10.87 -11.32
C THR A 189 -16.56 -10.00 -10.37
N THR A 190 -16.92 -9.91 -9.08
CA THR A 190 -16.17 -9.17 -8.06
C THR A 190 -14.79 -9.77 -7.84
N VAL A 191 -14.73 -11.10 -7.68
CA VAL A 191 -13.49 -11.84 -7.50
C VAL A 191 -12.64 -11.82 -8.78
N GLN A 192 -13.26 -12.04 -9.94
CA GLN A 192 -12.56 -11.99 -11.23
C GLN A 192 -11.94 -10.61 -11.48
N ASN A 193 -12.66 -9.52 -11.19
CA ASN A 193 -12.13 -8.17 -11.36
C ASN A 193 -10.99 -7.86 -10.38
N LEU A 194 -11.04 -8.40 -9.16
CA LEU A 194 -9.96 -8.27 -8.19
C LEU A 194 -8.68 -8.95 -8.68
N ILE A 195 -8.73 -10.23 -9.06
CA ILE A 195 -7.55 -10.98 -9.50
C ILE A 195 -6.98 -10.45 -10.83
N LEU A 196 -7.86 -10.03 -11.75
CA LEU A 196 -7.42 -9.41 -13.01
C LEU A 196 -6.76 -8.05 -12.76
N ALA A 197 -7.29 -7.23 -11.86
CA ALA A 197 -6.67 -5.95 -11.54
C ALA A 197 -5.31 -6.13 -10.84
N ALA A 198 -5.20 -7.08 -9.93
CA ALA A 198 -3.92 -7.43 -9.30
C ALA A 198 -2.86 -7.82 -10.34
N GLU A 199 -3.23 -8.56 -11.38
CA GLU A 199 -2.35 -8.95 -12.49
C GLU A 199 -2.00 -7.79 -13.46
N ASN A 200 -2.78 -6.71 -13.48
CA ASN A 200 -2.57 -5.59 -14.41
C ASN A 200 -1.92 -4.35 -13.76
N VAL A 201 -1.80 -4.33 -12.44
CA VAL A 201 -1.19 -3.23 -11.70
C VAL A 201 0.19 -3.65 -11.23
N GLU A 202 1.24 -3.19 -11.92
CA GLU A 202 2.65 -3.54 -11.62
C GLU A 202 3.05 -3.40 -10.14
N PRO A 203 2.70 -2.31 -9.42
CA PRO A 203 2.95 -2.23 -7.98
C PRO A 203 2.27 -3.34 -7.16
N PHE A 204 1.08 -3.80 -7.59
CA PHE A 204 0.38 -4.91 -6.95
C PHE A 204 1.13 -6.22 -7.21
N LYS A 205 1.54 -6.50 -8.45
CA LYS A 205 2.28 -7.74 -8.79
C LYS A 205 3.56 -7.92 -7.96
N LYS A 206 4.20 -6.80 -7.59
CA LYS A 206 5.44 -6.77 -6.80
C LYS A 206 5.19 -6.54 -5.31
N ALA A 207 3.93 -6.48 -4.88
CA ALA A 207 3.57 -6.21 -3.50
C ALA A 207 4.00 -7.35 -2.58
N ILE A 208 4.52 -6.97 -1.41
CA ILE A 208 4.71 -7.90 -0.29
C ILE A 208 3.35 -8.33 0.26
N GLU A 209 3.30 -9.47 0.94
CA GLU A 209 2.04 -10.07 1.39
C GLU A 209 1.19 -9.13 2.27
N HIS A 210 1.84 -8.37 3.14
CA HIS A 210 1.19 -7.33 3.95
C HIS A 210 0.50 -6.23 3.12
N ASP A 211 1.11 -5.78 2.01
CA ASP A 211 0.48 -4.80 1.12
C ASP A 211 -0.66 -5.43 0.30
N ILE A 212 -0.55 -6.71 -0.08
CA ILE A 212 -1.62 -7.47 -0.74
C ILE A 212 -2.84 -7.52 0.18
N HIS A 213 -2.66 -7.95 1.42
CA HIS A 213 -3.73 -7.99 2.42
C HIS A 213 -4.41 -6.64 2.59
N LYS A 214 -3.62 -5.57 2.81
CA LYS A 214 -4.17 -4.22 2.98
C LYS A 214 -4.90 -3.72 1.74
N ALA A 215 -4.41 -4.03 0.54
CA ALA A 215 -5.06 -3.66 -0.71
C ALA A 215 -6.39 -4.42 -0.90
N VAL A 216 -6.42 -5.73 -0.60
CA VAL A 216 -7.64 -6.56 -0.70
C VAL A 216 -8.70 -6.10 0.30
N ASN A 217 -8.31 -5.79 1.54
CA ASN A 217 -9.24 -5.25 2.54
C ASN A 217 -9.76 -3.87 2.14
N ALA A 218 -8.89 -3.00 1.63
CA ALA A 218 -9.28 -1.70 1.09
C ALA A 218 -10.26 -1.86 -0.09
N TYR A 219 -10.07 -2.85 -0.96
CA TYR A 219 -10.99 -3.18 -2.04
C TYR A 219 -12.37 -3.60 -1.52
N LYS A 220 -12.44 -4.50 -0.54
CA LYS A 220 -13.71 -4.93 0.07
C LYS A 220 -14.47 -3.76 0.73
N GLN A 221 -13.75 -2.80 1.32
CA GLN A 221 -14.34 -1.60 1.91
C GLN A 221 -14.92 -0.63 0.86
N VAL A 222 -14.22 -0.45 -0.27
CA VAL A 222 -14.67 0.43 -1.36
C VAL A 222 -15.78 -0.22 -2.18
N PHE A 223 -15.74 -1.55 -2.33
CA PHE A 223 -16.62 -2.34 -3.18
C PHE A 223 -17.22 -3.52 -2.38
N PRO A 224 -18.24 -3.25 -1.53
CA PRO A 224 -18.88 -4.29 -0.73
C PRO A 224 -19.56 -5.34 -1.61
N VAL A 225 -19.61 -6.59 -1.13
CA VAL A 225 -20.16 -7.75 -1.86
C VAL A 225 -21.63 -7.56 -2.24
N ASP A 226 -22.41 -6.94 -1.35
CA ASP A 226 -23.83 -6.63 -1.57
C ASP A 226 -24.06 -5.35 -2.40
N GLY A 227 -22.97 -4.68 -2.77
CA GLY A 227 -22.98 -3.44 -3.53
C GLY A 227 -23.03 -3.65 -5.04
N LYS A 228 -22.99 -2.53 -5.77
CA LYS A 228 -22.84 -2.59 -7.23
C LYS A 228 -21.44 -3.10 -7.56
N VAL A 229 -21.38 -4.22 -8.30
CA VAL A 229 -20.12 -4.80 -8.78
C VAL A 229 -19.30 -3.74 -9.54
N PRO A 230 -18.04 -3.51 -9.15
CA PRO A 230 -17.18 -2.56 -9.85
C PRO A 230 -16.81 -3.06 -11.23
N GLU A 231 -16.74 -2.16 -12.21
CA GLU A 231 -16.12 -2.44 -13.50
C GLU A 231 -14.60 -2.66 -13.32
N LEU A 232 -14.01 -3.59 -14.08
CA LEU A 232 -12.58 -3.90 -14.02
C LEU A 232 -11.69 -2.64 -14.11
N CYS A 233 -11.99 -1.72 -15.03
CA CYS A 233 -11.24 -0.47 -15.19
C CYS A 233 -11.32 0.41 -13.94
N THR A 234 -12.44 0.39 -13.22
CA THR A 234 -12.60 1.11 -11.94
C THR A 234 -11.72 0.48 -10.86
N THR A 235 -11.70 -0.86 -10.78
CA THR A 235 -10.83 -1.60 -9.86
C THR A 235 -9.34 -1.35 -10.14
N ILE A 236 -8.92 -1.36 -11.41
CA ILE A 236 -7.54 -1.04 -11.81
C ILE A 236 -7.16 0.40 -11.43
N LYS A 237 -8.06 1.37 -11.66
CA LYS A 237 -7.84 2.78 -11.27
C LYS A 237 -7.67 2.91 -9.77
N PHE A 238 -8.54 2.28 -8.98
CA PHE A 238 -8.45 2.26 -7.53
C PHE A 238 -7.09 1.75 -7.06
N PHE A 239 -6.64 0.57 -7.53
CA PHE A 239 -5.35 0.04 -7.11
C PHE A 239 -4.16 0.90 -7.56
N LYS A 240 -4.19 1.48 -8.76
CA LYS A 240 -3.15 2.43 -9.20
C LYS A 240 -3.05 3.65 -8.29
N GLU A 241 -4.18 4.19 -7.85
CA GLU A 241 -4.21 5.32 -6.91
C GLU A 241 -3.78 4.89 -5.49
N TRP A 242 -4.27 3.74 -5.02
CA TRP A 242 -3.95 3.20 -3.69
C TRP A 242 -2.45 2.91 -3.52
N PHE A 243 -1.80 2.30 -4.51
CA PHE A 243 -0.37 2.03 -4.48
C PHE A 243 0.51 3.26 -4.71
N ARG A 244 -0.01 4.32 -5.36
CA ARG A 244 0.69 5.61 -5.48
C ARG A 244 0.55 6.47 -4.22
N ALA A 245 -0.52 6.29 -3.46
CA ALA A 245 -0.74 7.02 -2.23
C ALA A 245 0.25 6.60 -1.15
N GLU A 246 0.76 7.58 -0.42
CA GLU A 246 1.56 7.35 0.78
C GLU A 246 0.76 6.51 1.79
N HIS A 247 1.45 5.61 2.52
CA HIS A 247 0.80 4.70 3.46
C HIS A 247 -0.12 5.39 4.47
N ILE A 248 0.23 6.61 4.91
CA ILE A 248 -0.56 7.41 5.86
C ILE A 248 -1.89 7.91 5.25
N ASN A 249 -1.92 8.09 3.93
CA ASN A 249 -3.06 8.64 3.19
C ASN A 249 -3.97 7.55 2.60
N ARG A 250 -3.54 6.28 2.60
CA ARG A 250 -4.34 5.16 2.05
C ARG A 250 -5.71 5.00 2.72
N GLY A 251 -5.78 5.20 4.04
CA GLY A 251 -7.06 5.15 4.78
C GLY A 251 -8.01 6.28 4.39
N LEU A 252 -7.49 7.49 4.13
CA LEU A 252 -8.28 8.61 3.63
C LEU A 252 -8.75 8.36 2.20
N LEU A 253 -7.87 7.84 1.34
CA LEU A 253 -8.18 7.48 -0.04
C LEU A 253 -9.31 6.47 -0.14
N VAL A 254 -9.34 5.45 0.73
CA VAL A 254 -10.43 4.46 0.79
C VAL A 254 -11.77 5.14 1.11
N LYS A 255 -11.80 6.04 2.09
CA LYS A 255 -13.01 6.81 2.44
C LYS A 255 -13.49 7.68 1.28
N GLU A 256 -12.57 8.41 0.63
CA GLU A 256 -12.91 9.23 -0.54
C GLU A 256 -13.46 8.39 -1.69
N TRP A 257 -12.88 7.21 -1.96
CA TRP A 257 -13.35 6.31 -3.00
C TRP A 257 -14.75 5.77 -2.72
N ALA A 258 -15.03 5.36 -1.48
CA ALA A 258 -16.36 4.92 -1.06
C ALA A 258 -17.41 6.04 -1.26
N GLU A 259 -17.09 7.28 -0.90
CA GLU A 259 -17.99 8.43 -1.09
C GLU A 259 -18.19 8.81 -2.58
N ARG A 260 -17.13 8.75 -3.40
CA ARG A 260 -17.22 8.98 -4.85
C ARG A 260 -18.14 7.99 -5.55
N LEU A 261 -18.18 6.75 -5.08
CA LEU A 261 -19.04 5.70 -5.63
C LEU A 261 -20.50 5.85 -5.21
N LYS A 262 -20.77 6.29 -3.96
CA LYS A 262 -22.13 6.62 -3.49
C LYS A 262 -22.75 7.78 -4.28
N ASN A 263 -21.94 8.78 -4.64
CA ASN A 263 -22.39 10.01 -5.29
C ASN A 263 -22.37 9.95 -6.83
N LYS A 264 -22.19 8.77 -7.43
CA LYS A 264 -22.11 8.61 -8.88
C LYS A 264 -23.54 8.63 -9.49
N PRO A 265 -23.92 9.63 -10.30
CA PRO A 265 -25.23 9.64 -10.96
C PRO A 265 -25.40 8.44 -11.90
N ALA A 266 -26.62 7.90 -11.99
CA ALA A 266 -26.92 6.67 -12.71
C ALA A 266 -26.51 6.74 -14.20
N PRO A 267 -25.87 5.70 -14.76
CA PRO A 267 -25.46 5.70 -16.16
C PRO A 267 -26.64 5.34 -17.08
N VAL A 268 -26.83 6.13 -18.14
CA VAL A 268 -27.78 5.88 -19.23
C VAL A 268 -27.34 4.62 -20.00
N LYS A 269 -28.22 3.61 -20.06
CA LYS A 269 -27.97 2.32 -20.75
C LYS A 269 -27.97 2.51 -22.28
N LYS A 270 -26.97 1.93 -22.98
CA LYS A 270 -27.09 1.50 -24.39
C LYS A 270 -26.43 0.14 -24.59
N THR A 271 -27.13 -0.71 -25.34
CA THR A 271 -26.90 -2.14 -25.64
C THR A 271 -26.20 -2.32 -27.00
N GLY A 272 -25.31 -3.33 -27.12
CA GLY A 272 -24.79 -3.86 -28.41
C GLY A 272 -23.30 -4.29 -28.39
N PRO A 273 -22.86 -5.32 -29.15
CA PRO A 273 -21.90 -6.34 -28.68
C PRO A 273 -20.39 -6.13 -29.00
N HIS A 274 -19.56 -6.90 -28.29
CA HIS A 274 -18.11 -6.87 -28.11
C HIS A 274 -17.18 -6.81 -29.35
N LYS A 275 -16.11 -5.98 -29.32
CA LYS A 275 -14.72 -6.38 -28.96
C LYS A 275 -13.69 -5.21 -29.09
N VAL A 276 -12.66 -5.30 -28.24
CA VAL A 276 -11.36 -4.58 -28.17
C VAL A 276 -11.34 -3.29 -27.33
N ILE A 277 -10.80 -3.43 -26.10
CA ILE A 277 -10.20 -2.46 -25.15
C ILE A 277 -10.42 -0.98 -25.54
N VAL A 278 -11.47 -0.36 -24.98
CA VAL A 278 -11.73 1.09 -25.14
C VAL A 278 -11.96 1.71 -23.76
N ASP A 279 -10.89 2.19 -23.14
CA ASP A 279 -10.97 3.04 -21.94
C ASP A 279 -11.06 4.55 -22.32
N ASP A 280 -11.35 4.87 -23.59
CA ASP A 280 -11.20 6.23 -24.16
C ASP A 280 -12.43 6.76 -24.92
N VAL A 281 -13.66 6.42 -24.53
CA VAL A 281 -14.86 6.99 -25.18
C VAL A 281 -15.81 7.58 -24.14
N ASN A 282 -15.31 8.63 -23.46
CA ASN A 282 -16.07 9.90 -23.38
C ASN A 282 -15.22 11.06 -22.83
N LYS A 283 -13.93 11.11 -23.15
CA LYS A 283 -13.24 12.40 -23.22
C LYS A 283 -13.39 12.86 -24.67
N PRO A 284 -13.74 14.14 -24.94
CA PRO A 284 -13.63 14.65 -26.29
C PRO A 284 -12.22 14.35 -26.80
N GLU A 285 -12.11 13.80 -28.01
CA GLU A 285 -10.81 13.48 -28.60
C GLU A 285 -9.91 14.72 -28.48
N ARG A 286 -8.73 14.55 -27.87
CA ARG A 286 -7.83 15.67 -27.69
C ARG A 286 -7.38 16.16 -29.08
N PRO A 287 -7.35 17.48 -29.32
CA PRO A 287 -7.02 18.00 -30.64
C PRO A 287 -5.64 17.55 -31.11
N ARG A 288 -5.59 16.83 -32.24
CA ARG A 288 -4.33 16.37 -32.84
C ARG A 288 -3.67 17.44 -33.71
N ARG A 289 -2.35 17.35 -33.87
CA ARG A 289 -1.58 18.22 -34.78
C ARG A 289 -1.47 17.55 -36.15
N SER A 290 -1.69 18.32 -37.21
CA SER A 290 -1.52 17.85 -38.58
C SER A 290 -0.05 17.78 -39.00
N GLU A 291 0.85 18.51 -38.31
CA GLU A 291 2.26 18.66 -38.67
C GLU A 291 3.15 18.62 -37.42
N LYS A 292 4.43 18.26 -37.62
CA LYS A 292 5.43 18.18 -36.55
C LYS A 292 5.53 19.52 -35.81
N PRO A 293 5.36 19.55 -34.48
CA PRO A 293 5.41 20.78 -33.72
C PRO A 293 6.81 21.41 -33.77
N THR A 294 6.85 22.69 -34.13
CA THR A 294 8.04 23.55 -34.00
C THR A 294 7.83 24.53 -32.83
N HIS A 295 8.87 25.22 -32.38
CA HIS A 295 8.70 26.31 -31.40
C HIS A 295 7.72 27.39 -31.90
N ARG A 296 7.66 27.61 -33.23
CA ARG A 296 6.65 28.48 -33.84
C ARG A 296 5.23 27.94 -33.61
N THR A 297 5.02 26.63 -33.78
CA THR A 297 3.74 25.97 -33.50
C THR A 297 3.34 26.14 -32.03
N ILE A 298 4.26 25.86 -31.10
CA ILE A 298 4.04 26.00 -29.67
C ILE A 298 3.66 27.45 -29.31
N ASN A 299 4.33 28.44 -29.91
CA ASN A 299 4.04 29.84 -29.67
C ASN A 299 2.63 30.27 -30.11
N TYR A 300 2.13 29.76 -31.25
CA TYR A 300 0.75 29.99 -31.66
C TYR A 300 -0.25 29.30 -30.73
N GLU A 301 0.03 28.08 -30.26
CA GLU A 301 -0.84 27.36 -29.33
C GLU A 301 -0.88 28.04 -27.95
N LEU A 302 0.26 28.51 -27.43
CA LEU A 302 0.32 29.34 -26.22
C LEU A 302 -0.51 30.62 -26.40
N ALA A 303 -0.39 31.27 -27.55
CA ALA A 303 -1.15 32.48 -27.87
C ALA A 303 -2.67 32.22 -27.94
N CYS A 304 -3.10 31.09 -28.51
CA CYS A 304 -4.50 30.66 -28.49
C CYS A 304 -5.03 30.46 -27.05
N GLY A 305 -4.17 30.06 -26.11
CA GLY A 305 -4.52 29.93 -24.70
C GLY A 305 -4.96 31.23 -24.02
N PHE A 306 -4.59 32.40 -24.57
CA PHE A 306 -5.06 33.71 -24.09
C PHE A 306 -6.41 34.14 -24.67
N CYS A 307 -6.98 33.39 -25.61
CA CYS A 307 -8.29 33.66 -26.19
C CYS A 307 -9.39 33.20 -25.22
N GLU A 308 -10.33 34.09 -24.87
CA GLU A 308 -11.43 33.77 -23.95
C GLU A 308 -12.37 32.72 -24.57
N GLU A 309 -12.79 32.96 -25.82
CA GLU A 309 -13.64 32.07 -26.62
C GLU A 309 -12.80 31.08 -27.44
N LEU A 310 -12.35 30.01 -26.79
CA LEU A 310 -11.54 28.97 -27.42
C LEU A 310 -12.32 27.66 -27.58
N ASP A 311 -12.47 27.22 -28.83
CA ASP A 311 -12.82 25.84 -29.16
C ASP A 311 -11.55 25.05 -29.48
N LEU A 312 -11.27 24.05 -28.65
CA LEU A 312 -10.09 23.20 -28.77
C LEU A 312 -10.14 22.35 -30.05
N ASN A 313 -11.33 21.97 -30.50
CA ASN A 313 -11.54 21.17 -31.71
C ASN A 313 -11.53 22.03 -32.98
N ASN A 314 -11.66 23.36 -32.85
CA ASN A 314 -11.60 24.31 -33.95
C ASN A 314 -10.81 25.56 -33.55
N LEU A 315 -9.49 25.50 -33.69
CA LEU A 315 -8.62 26.64 -33.38
C LEU A 315 -8.71 27.80 -34.37
N ARG A 316 -9.40 27.67 -35.52
CA ARG A 316 -9.41 28.70 -36.56
C ARG A 316 -9.78 30.10 -36.03
N PRO A 317 -10.83 30.27 -35.19
CA PRO A 317 -11.18 31.57 -34.63
C PRO A 317 -10.09 32.12 -33.69
N ALA A 318 -9.47 31.25 -32.88
CA ALA A 318 -8.41 31.64 -31.96
C ALA A 318 -7.07 31.94 -32.65
N MET A 319 -6.83 31.38 -33.84
CA MET A 319 -5.58 31.60 -34.58
C MET A 319 -5.41 33.05 -35.05
N ASP A 320 -6.49 33.74 -35.41
CA ASP A 320 -6.40 35.14 -35.82
C ASP A 320 -6.14 36.05 -34.61
N PHE A 321 -6.72 35.74 -33.45
CA PHE A 321 -6.37 36.35 -32.18
C PHE A 321 -4.89 36.09 -31.82
N ALA A 322 -4.43 34.86 -31.96
CA ALA A 322 -3.05 34.46 -31.68
C ALA A 322 -2.05 35.23 -32.54
N LYS A 323 -2.26 35.27 -33.87
CA LYS A 323 -1.42 36.05 -34.79
C LYS A 323 -1.39 37.53 -34.41
N ARG A 324 -2.53 38.09 -34.01
CA ARG A 324 -2.63 39.50 -33.60
C ARG A 324 -1.81 39.76 -32.34
N ILE A 325 -1.96 38.99 -31.26
CA ILE A 325 -1.18 39.24 -30.03
C ILE A 325 0.32 38.99 -30.19
N ILE A 326 0.69 38.06 -31.09
CA ILE A 326 2.10 37.83 -31.45
C ILE A 326 2.65 39.02 -32.23
N ALA A 327 1.89 39.56 -33.19
CA ALA A 327 2.29 40.73 -33.97
C ALA A 327 2.32 42.01 -33.13
N GLU A 328 1.41 42.15 -32.16
CA GLU A 328 1.36 43.23 -31.17
C GLU A 328 2.41 43.06 -30.07
N ASP A 329 3.16 41.96 -30.07
CA ASP A 329 4.25 41.74 -29.13
C ASP A 329 3.80 41.78 -27.65
N ARG A 330 2.59 41.28 -27.40
CA ARG A 330 1.90 41.38 -26.09
C ARG A 330 2.77 40.79 -24.96
N GLU A 331 2.97 41.59 -23.91
CA GLU A 331 3.97 41.32 -22.86
C GLU A 331 3.74 40.03 -22.06
N ASP A 332 2.49 39.74 -21.70
CA ASP A 332 2.12 38.52 -20.96
C ASP A 332 2.33 37.25 -21.79
N TRP A 333 1.99 37.29 -23.07
CA TRP A 333 2.29 36.21 -24.01
C TRP A 333 3.80 36.04 -24.20
N LYS A 334 4.56 37.13 -24.43
CA LYS A 334 6.04 37.07 -24.57
C LYS A 334 6.70 36.41 -23.37
N ARG A 335 6.32 36.84 -22.18
CA ARG A 335 6.81 36.32 -20.91
C ARG A 335 6.54 34.82 -20.75
N MET A 336 5.34 34.37 -21.13
CA MET A 336 4.99 32.96 -21.14
C MET A 336 5.79 32.18 -22.20
N SER A 337 5.86 32.70 -23.43
CA SER A 337 6.59 32.09 -24.55
C SER A 337 8.07 31.89 -24.22
N MET A 338 8.74 32.89 -23.63
CA MET A 338 10.14 32.78 -23.21
C MET A 338 10.34 31.69 -22.14
N THR A 339 9.48 31.64 -21.13
CA THR A 339 9.57 30.64 -20.05
C THR A 339 9.29 29.23 -20.58
N VAL A 340 8.33 29.06 -21.49
CA VAL A 340 7.98 27.76 -22.04
C VAL A 340 9.01 27.27 -23.07
N GLY A 341 9.62 28.19 -23.83
CA GLY A 341 10.61 27.87 -24.86
C GLY A 341 11.93 27.32 -24.32
N ILE A 342 12.23 27.52 -23.03
CA ILE A 342 13.42 26.94 -22.37
C ILE A 342 13.15 25.59 -21.71
N ILE A 343 11.88 25.14 -21.65
CA ILE A 343 11.53 23.85 -21.04
C ILE A 343 12.01 22.73 -21.97
N PRO A 344 12.79 21.76 -21.46
CA PRO A 344 13.23 20.62 -22.25
C PRO A 344 12.04 19.88 -22.84
N ASP A 345 12.16 19.53 -24.12
CA ASP A 345 11.18 18.69 -24.82
C ASP A 345 9.72 19.21 -24.78
N ILE A 346 9.56 20.54 -24.74
CA ILE A 346 8.23 21.17 -24.76
C ILE A 346 7.41 20.80 -26.01
N LYS A 347 8.08 20.55 -27.13
CA LYS A 347 7.44 20.12 -28.39
C LYS A 347 6.83 18.72 -28.31
N GLY A 348 7.26 17.91 -27.33
CA GLY A 348 6.76 16.55 -27.11
C GLY A 348 5.43 16.49 -26.37
N TYR A 349 4.88 17.62 -25.91
CA TYR A 349 3.56 17.68 -25.27
C TYR A 349 2.45 17.97 -26.28
N ASP A 350 1.28 17.37 -26.06
CA ASP A 350 0.12 17.55 -26.94
C ASP A 350 -0.44 18.98 -26.93
N ARG A 351 -1.21 19.31 -27.95
CA ARG A 351 -1.76 20.67 -28.15
C ARG A 351 -2.62 21.13 -26.98
N GLN A 352 -3.45 20.24 -26.44
CA GLN A 352 -4.33 20.56 -25.32
C GLN A 352 -3.53 20.98 -24.08
N THR A 353 -2.47 20.24 -23.77
CA THR A 353 -1.59 20.52 -22.64
C THR A 353 -0.92 21.88 -22.79
N ILE A 354 -0.42 22.23 -23.98
CA ILE A 354 0.20 23.54 -24.23
C ILE A 354 -0.80 24.69 -24.04
N ILE A 355 -2.03 24.53 -24.52
CA ILE A 355 -3.09 25.53 -24.38
C ILE A 355 -3.53 25.66 -22.91
N ASP A 356 -3.76 24.53 -22.23
CA ASP A 356 -4.20 24.49 -20.84
C ASP A 356 -3.15 25.08 -19.89
N LEU A 357 -1.86 24.96 -20.22
CA LEU A 357 -0.76 25.57 -19.48
C LEU A 357 -0.97 27.07 -19.25
N VAL A 358 -1.56 27.74 -20.24
CA VAL A 358 -1.89 29.16 -20.21
C VAL A 358 -3.27 29.37 -19.60
N ARG A 359 -4.30 28.64 -20.05
CA ARG A 359 -5.69 28.87 -19.61
C ARG A 359 -5.92 28.60 -18.13
N LYS A 360 -5.22 27.61 -17.58
CA LYS A 360 -5.34 27.23 -16.16
C LYS A 360 -4.36 27.99 -15.27
N ALA A 361 -3.48 28.79 -15.85
CA ALA A 361 -2.54 29.59 -15.09
C ALA A 361 -3.28 30.62 -14.23
N PRO A 362 -2.96 30.73 -12.93
CA PRO A 362 -3.45 31.83 -12.11
C PRO A 362 -3.05 33.18 -12.71
N LYS A 363 -3.87 34.23 -12.54
CA LYS A 363 -3.57 35.59 -13.04
C LYS A 363 -2.18 36.10 -12.63
N ALA A 364 -1.73 35.72 -11.43
CA ALA A 364 -0.40 36.04 -10.92
C ALA A 364 0.75 35.45 -11.75
N VAL A 365 0.53 34.34 -12.48
CA VAL A 365 1.54 33.70 -13.33
C VAL A 365 1.77 34.48 -14.63
N HIS A 366 0.71 35.04 -15.21
CA HIS A 366 0.80 35.83 -16.45
C HIS A 366 1.60 37.13 -16.23
N ASN A 367 1.39 37.81 -15.10
CA ASN A 367 1.95 39.14 -14.85
C ASN A 367 3.09 39.14 -13.82
N GLY A 368 3.27 38.07 -13.06
CA GLY A 368 4.19 37.99 -11.93
C GLY A 368 5.61 37.58 -12.29
N ASN A 369 6.38 37.27 -11.24
CA ASN A 369 7.82 36.97 -11.29
C ASN A 369 8.11 35.80 -12.27
N PRO A 370 9.16 35.92 -13.12
CA PRO A 370 9.71 34.81 -13.92
C PRO A 370 9.81 33.46 -13.18
N ASP A 371 10.24 33.44 -11.92
CA ASP A 371 10.40 32.21 -11.13
C ASP A 371 9.06 31.54 -10.85
N LEU A 372 8.05 32.32 -10.47
CA LEU A 372 6.70 31.82 -10.27
C LEU A 372 6.13 31.20 -11.55
N ARG A 373 6.42 31.81 -12.70
CA ARG A 373 5.98 31.30 -14.00
C ARG A 373 6.68 30.01 -14.38
N ARG A 374 8.00 29.93 -14.16
CA ARG A 374 8.77 28.70 -14.37
C ARG A 374 8.23 27.56 -13.51
N THR A 375 8.08 27.78 -12.21
CA THR A 375 7.57 26.78 -11.28
C THR A 375 6.17 26.32 -11.67
N TRP A 376 5.29 27.24 -12.09
CA TRP A 376 3.97 26.89 -12.62
C TRP A 376 4.09 25.98 -13.84
N CYS A 377 4.89 26.35 -14.84
CA CYS A 377 4.99 25.60 -16.07
C CYS A 377 5.55 24.19 -15.83
N GLU A 378 6.62 24.06 -15.04
CA GLU A 378 7.23 22.76 -14.72
C GLU A 378 6.28 21.87 -13.91
N SER A 379 5.64 22.43 -12.87
CA SER A 379 4.70 21.68 -12.03
C SER A 379 3.45 21.26 -12.81
N PHE A 380 2.93 22.14 -13.66
CA PHE A 380 1.77 21.84 -14.50
C PHE A 380 2.07 20.72 -15.49
N LEU A 381 3.23 20.77 -16.16
CA LEU A 381 3.64 19.72 -17.10
C LEU A 381 3.92 18.39 -16.39
N ALA A 382 4.42 18.41 -15.15
CA ALA A 382 4.62 17.20 -14.36
C ALA A 382 3.31 16.49 -14.00
N VAL A 383 2.26 17.26 -13.65
CA VAL A 383 0.98 16.69 -13.15
C VAL A 383 -0.05 16.49 -14.26
N HIS A 384 -0.10 17.39 -15.25
CA HIS A 384 -1.12 17.44 -16.29
C HIS A 384 -0.56 17.30 -17.71
N GLY A 385 0.76 17.15 -17.84
CA GLY A 385 1.41 17.00 -19.14
C GLY A 385 1.06 15.68 -19.80
N VAL A 386 0.53 15.74 -21.01
CA VAL A 386 0.28 14.57 -21.86
C VAL A 386 1.22 14.66 -23.06
N ARG A 387 1.95 13.58 -23.32
CA ARG A 387 2.85 13.49 -24.48
C ARG A 387 2.03 13.37 -25.76
N ASP A 388 2.44 14.08 -26.80
CA ASP A 388 1.79 14.01 -28.11
C ASP A 388 1.98 12.61 -28.71
N PRO A 389 0.91 11.81 -28.91
CA PRO A 389 1.04 10.44 -29.38
C PRO A 389 1.60 10.35 -30.80
N ASP A 390 1.45 11.40 -31.61
CA ASP A 390 1.86 11.41 -33.01
C ASP A 390 3.29 11.95 -33.18
N TRP A 391 3.80 12.72 -32.21
CA TRP A 391 5.07 13.47 -32.36
C TRP A 391 6.08 13.32 -31.22
N TYR A 392 5.71 12.69 -30.10
CA TYR A 392 6.65 12.37 -29.04
C TYR A 392 7.36 11.05 -29.32
N GLU A 393 8.68 11.13 -29.49
CA GLU A 393 9.55 9.95 -29.53
C GLU A 393 10.12 9.75 -28.13
N TYR A 394 9.82 8.61 -27.50
CA TYR A 394 10.47 8.24 -26.24
C TYR A 394 11.95 8.02 -26.52
N VAL A 395 12.78 8.94 -26.04
CA VAL A 395 14.22 8.76 -25.97
C VAL A 395 14.49 8.13 -24.60
N PRO A 396 14.96 6.86 -24.53
CA PRO A 396 15.44 6.31 -23.28
C PRO A 396 16.54 7.23 -22.75
N ASP A 397 16.50 7.57 -21.46
CA ASP A 397 17.67 8.17 -20.82
C ASP A 397 18.85 7.25 -21.14
N ASN A 398 19.84 7.77 -21.87
CA ASN A 398 21.10 7.09 -22.04
C ASN A 398 21.63 6.87 -20.63
N THR A 399 21.50 5.64 -20.13
CA THR A 399 22.23 5.19 -18.95
C THR A 399 23.68 5.53 -19.23
N PRO A 400 24.36 6.32 -18.36
CA PRO A 400 25.79 6.55 -18.49
C PRO A 400 26.44 5.17 -18.54
N THR A 401 26.93 4.81 -19.72
CA THR A 401 27.55 3.51 -19.92
C THR A 401 28.98 3.72 -19.50
N THR A 402 29.30 3.13 -18.35
CA THR A 402 30.64 3.06 -17.72
C THR A 402 31.10 4.26 -16.90
N HIS A 403 31.77 3.93 -15.79
CA HIS A 403 32.46 4.84 -14.87
C HIS A 403 33.53 5.71 -15.57
N GLU A 404 34.01 5.27 -16.74
CA GLU A 404 35.03 5.98 -17.53
C GLU A 404 34.49 7.24 -18.21
N GLU A 405 33.23 7.25 -18.68
CA GLU A 405 32.62 8.45 -19.29
C GLU A 405 32.33 9.57 -18.28
N ASN A 406 32.09 9.23 -17.00
CA ASN A 406 31.90 10.23 -15.94
C ASN A 406 33.22 10.88 -15.50
N ALA A 407 34.34 10.15 -15.58
CA ALA A 407 35.66 10.69 -15.26
C ALA A 407 36.18 11.70 -16.30
N ALA A 408 35.67 11.65 -17.54
CA ALA A 408 36.05 12.56 -18.61
C ALA A 408 35.29 13.91 -18.60
N ARG A 409 34.32 14.09 -17.68
CA ARG A 409 33.50 15.31 -17.56
C ARG A 409 33.86 16.22 -16.37
N LEU A 410 34.88 15.85 -15.59
CA LEU A 410 35.57 16.73 -14.63
C LEU A 410 36.84 17.28 -15.29
#